data_AF-A0A9W9YIH2-F1
#
_entry.id   AF-A0A9W9YIH2-F1
#
_cell.length_a   1.000
_cell.length_b   1.000
_cell.length_c   1.000
_cell.angle_alpha   90.00
_cell.angle_beta   90.00
_cell.angle_gamma   90.00
#
_symmetry.space_group_name_H-M   'P 1'
#
loop_
_entity.id
_entity.type
_entity.pdbx_description
1 polymer ?
#
loop_
_entity_poly.entity_id
_entity_poly.type
_entity_poly.pdbx_seq_one_letter_code
_entity_poly.pdbx_strand_id
1 'polypeptide(L)'
;MISMHWFLFSDGHYSTTGPDSIPAAIASHLVSDSNRNKNSHLVYRRSLDEKKILSKAREMEDPNFEDESLEASKIKRSDSDLKYLEMTLVADKYTIAFHGKDTAKYLLMITNLVNRAYHDESIGAKKLTISIVQIKLVIEGLSYDPTSSNPIKLKAIKEWADAVNFSPSDSHPNHPDAIALISRGGSGGYADYNTICKGDKGISFSVNNDMGFGTVIILAHETAHMLGVSHDSSGSCPNNQYVMATAVPGGSLAFKWSSCSREKIQTLLR
;
A
#
# COMPACT_ATOMS: atom_id res chain seq x y z
N MET A 1 -29.31 28.93 29.99
CA MET A 1 -28.13 28.88 30.89
C MET A 1 -28.35 27.76 31.89
N ILE A 2 -27.77 26.59 31.66
CA ILE A 2 -27.64 25.50 32.64
C ILE A 2 -26.26 24.86 32.44
N SER A 3 -25.66 24.52 33.57
CA SER A 3 -24.23 24.40 33.86
C SER A 3 -23.54 23.13 33.35
N MET A 4 -22.25 23.29 33.04
CA MET A 4 -21.24 22.24 32.83
C MET A 4 -21.11 21.35 34.08
N HIS A 5 -20.84 20.06 33.86
CA HIS A 5 -20.28 19.16 34.87
C HIS A 5 -18.90 18.68 34.42
N TRP A 6 -17.90 19.10 35.20
CA TRP A 6 -16.55 18.54 35.24
C TRP A 6 -16.52 17.49 36.34
N PHE A 7 -15.83 16.36 36.12
CA PHE A 7 -15.41 15.46 37.19
C PHE A 7 -13.88 15.49 37.30
N LEU A 8 -13.40 15.89 38.49
CA LEU A 8 -12.03 15.76 38.98
C LEU A 8 -12.10 15.02 40.34
N PHE A 9 -11.26 14.01 40.51
CA PHE A 9 -10.71 13.48 41.77
C PHE A 9 -9.33 12.91 41.37
N SER A 10 -8.20 13.55 41.71
CA SER A 10 -7.45 13.61 42.98
C SER A 10 -6.66 12.35 43.32
N ASP A 11 -5.34 12.47 43.09
CA ASP A 11 -4.15 12.01 43.82
C ASP A 11 -4.10 10.64 44.52
N GLY A 12 -3.12 9.84 44.06
CA GLY A 12 -2.51 8.74 44.79
C GLY A 12 -1.03 8.62 44.41
N HIS A 13 -0.14 9.04 45.32
CA HIS A 13 1.30 8.81 45.26
C HIS A 13 1.61 7.30 45.35
N TYR A 14 2.52 6.79 44.49
CA TYR A 14 3.39 5.68 44.89
C TYR A 14 4.78 5.77 44.24
N SER A 15 5.74 5.35 45.05
CA SER A 15 7.18 5.55 44.97
C SER A 15 7.89 4.73 43.89
N THR A 16 9.02 5.26 43.45
CA THR A 16 10.04 4.69 42.56
C THR A 16 10.77 3.51 43.18
N THR A 17 10.79 2.36 42.50
CA THR A 17 11.89 1.36 42.56
C THR A 17 12.06 0.71 41.18
N GLY A 18 13.31 0.45 40.80
CA GLY A 18 13.76 -0.03 39.48
C GLY A 18 13.51 -1.52 39.21
N PRO A 19 14.31 -2.13 38.32
CA PRO A 19 13.83 -2.63 37.04
C PRO A 19 13.62 -4.14 37.03
N ASP A 20 12.48 -4.62 36.55
CA ASP A 20 12.28 -6.05 36.30
C ASP A 20 11.51 -6.34 35.00
N SER A 21 12.22 -7.07 34.14
CA SER A 21 11.76 -8.08 33.18
C SER A 21 10.83 -7.65 32.03
N ILE A 22 11.44 -7.45 30.86
CA ILE A 22 10.81 -7.64 29.56
C ILE A 22 10.46 -9.13 29.41
N PRO A 23 9.23 -9.51 29.02
CA PRO A 23 8.90 -10.91 28.73
C PRO A 23 9.73 -11.41 27.53
N ALA A 24 10.60 -12.37 27.81
CA ALA A 24 11.45 -13.05 26.82
C ALA A 24 10.61 -13.97 25.92
N ALA A 25 9.98 -13.38 24.89
CA ALA A 25 9.35 -14.16 23.83
C ALA A 25 9.25 -13.43 22.48
N ILE A 26 10.14 -12.47 22.17
CA ILE A 26 10.32 -11.94 20.79
C ILE A 26 11.80 -11.52 20.57
N ALA A 27 12.76 -12.38 20.93
CA ALA A 27 14.19 -12.04 20.82
C ALA A 27 15.06 -13.23 20.36
N SER A 28 14.70 -13.88 19.26
CA SER A 28 15.55 -14.93 18.65
C SER A 28 15.79 -14.82 17.14
N HIS A 29 15.48 -13.68 16.51
CA HIS A 29 15.86 -13.44 15.09
C HIS A 29 16.56 -12.10 14.84
N LEU A 30 17.27 -11.56 15.84
CA LEU A 30 18.21 -10.47 15.61
C LEU A 30 19.57 -11.06 15.21
N VAL A 31 19.80 -11.15 13.90
CA VAL A 31 21.14 -11.28 13.36
C VAL A 31 21.90 -10.01 13.73
N SER A 32 22.89 -10.17 14.62
CA SER A 32 23.94 -9.20 14.86
C SER A 32 24.79 -9.12 13.60
N ASP A 33 24.78 -7.99 12.91
CA ASP A 33 25.85 -7.67 11.97
C ASP A 33 26.38 -6.27 12.24
N SER A 34 27.49 -6.25 12.98
CA SER A 34 28.34 -5.09 13.17
C SER A 34 29.24 -4.94 11.94
N ASN A 35 28.84 -4.13 10.96
CA ASN A 35 29.85 -3.44 10.16
C ASN A 35 29.33 -2.17 9.49
N ARG A 36 30.04 -1.07 9.74
CA ARG A 36 29.83 0.22 9.10
C ARG A 36 30.29 0.13 7.65
N ASN A 37 29.35 0.16 6.71
CA ASN A 37 29.57 0.88 5.47
C ASN A 37 28.23 1.40 4.91
N LYS A 38 28.16 2.71 4.70
CA LYS A 38 27.02 3.40 4.11
C LYS A 38 26.88 2.97 2.66
N ASN A 39 25.95 2.05 2.38
CA ASN A 39 25.48 1.82 1.02
C ASN A 39 24.00 2.19 0.94
N SER A 40 23.71 3.18 0.11
CA SER A 40 22.37 3.54 -0.34
C SER A 40 21.65 2.27 -0.80
N HIS A 41 20.47 1.97 -0.26
CA HIS A 41 19.64 0.90 -0.77
C HIS A 41 19.03 1.36 -2.10
N LEU A 42 19.76 1.16 -3.19
CA LEU A 42 19.26 1.26 -4.54
C LEU A 42 18.52 -0.06 -4.85
N VAL A 43 17.19 -0.01 -4.90
CA VAL A 43 16.39 -1.15 -5.36
C VAL A 43 16.51 -1.20 -6.88
N TYR A 44 17.28 -2.16 -7.41
CA TYR A 44 17.34 -2.42 -8.85
C TYR A 44 16.26 -3.44 -9.24
N ARG A 45 15.51 -3.14 -10.32
CA ARG A 45 14.67 -4.12 -11.01
C ARG A 45 15.58 -5.18 -11.64
N ARG A 46 15.61 -6.40 -11.10
CA ARG A 46 16.18 -7.55 -11.85
C ARG A 46 15.31 -7.77 -13.08
N SER A 47 15.73 -7.25 -14.23
CA SER A 47 15.35 -7.82 -15.51
C SER A 47 15.93 -9.24 -15.54
N LEU A 48 15.06 -10.25 -15.43
CA LEU A 48 15.46 -11.62 -15.73
C LEU A 48 15.58 -11.71 -17.26
N ASP A 49 16.80 -11.60 -17.78
CA ASP A 49 17.11 -12.04 -19.14
C ASP A 49 17.02 -13.58 -19.16
N GLU A 50 15.78 -14.10 -19.22
CA GLU A 50 15.47 -15.53 -19.26
C GLU A 50 16.23 -16.27 -20.36
N LYS A 51 16.53 -15.57 -21.47
CA LYS A 51 17.31 -16.11 -22.60
C LYS A 51 18.72 -16.55 -22.20
N LYS A 52 19.33 -15.89 -21.21
CA LYS A 52 20.71 -16.17 -20.77
C LYS A 52 20.78 -17.32 -19.77
N ILE A 53 19.68 -17.58 -19.06
CA ILE A 53 19.56 -18.74 -18.15
C ILE A 53 19.21 -19.99 -18.97
N LEU A 54 18.29 -19.89 -19.93
CA LEU A 54 17.96 -21.00 -20.85
C LEU A 54 19.16 -21.41 -21.71
N SER A 55 19.97 -20.46 -22.21
CA SER A 55 21.14 -20.81 -23.02
C SER A 55 22.19 -21.58 -22.22
N LYS A 56 22.33 -21.26 -20.93
CA LYS A 56 23.32 -21.88 -20.03
C LYS A 56 22.89 -23.26 -19.54
N ALA A 57 21.58 -23.49 -19.41
CA ALA A 57 21.03 -24.82 -19.14
C ALA A 57 21.20 -25.78 -20.33
N ARG A 58 21.14 -25.24 -21.56
CA ARG A 58 21.28 -26.02 -22.81
C ARG A 58 22.68 -26.56 -23.09
N GLU A 59 23.70 -26.05 -22.41
CA GLU A 59 25.09 -26.50 -22.56
C GLU A 59 25.43 -27.70 -21.64
N MET A 60 24.47 -28.19 -20.84
CA MET A 60 24.70 -29.24 -19.83
C MET A 60 23.85 -30.51 -20.00
N GLU A 61 23.28 -30.79 -21.17
CA GLU A 61 22.49 -32.02 -21.40
C GLU A 61 23.32 -33.17 -21.99
N ASP A 62 23.26 -34.32 -21.32
CA ASP A 62 23.79 -35.64 -21.71
C ASP A 62 23.00 -36.19 -22.92
N PRO A 63 23.66 -36.59 -24.02
CA PRO A 63 23.00 -36.94 -25.27
C PRO A 63 22.14 -38.22 -25.27
N ASN A 64 21.96 -38.92 -24.14
CA ASN A 64 21.31 -40.23 -24.12
C ASN A 64 20.07 -40.36 -23.21
N PHE A 65 19.35 -39.27 -22.91
CA PHE A 65 18.07 -39.33 -22.21
C PHE A 65 16.91 -39.25 -23.22
N GLU A 66 16.19 -40.36 -23.41
CA GLU A 66 14.99 -40.41 -24.26
C GLU A 66 13.84 -39.61 -23.61
N ASP A 67 13.34 -38.60 -24.34
CA ASP A 67 12.39 -37.59 -23.87
C ASP A 67 10.94 -38.01 -24.10
N GLU A 68 10.34 -38.67 -23.11
CA GLU A 68 8.88 -38.91 -23.01
C GLU A 68 8.13 -37.69 -22.41
N SER A 69 8.72 -36.48 -22.42
CA SER A 69 8.14 -35.26 -21.82
C SER A 69 7.67 -34.20 -22.84
N LEU A 70 7.74 -34.49 -24.13
CA LEU A 70 7.32 -33.58 -25.21
C LEU A 70 5.80 -33.26 -25.27
N GLU A 71 4.96 -33.92 -24.47
CA GLU A 71 3.55 -33.55 -24.30
C GLU A 71 3.29 -32.65 -23.07
N ALA A 72 4.27 -32.44 -22.18
CA ALA A 72 4.13 -31.55 -21.02
C ALA A 72 4.56 -30.10 -21.31
N SER A 73 5.16 -29.83 -22.47
CA SER A 73 5.77 -28.53 -22.80
C SER A 73 4.91 -27.62 -23.69
N LYS A 74 3.64 -27.98 -23.94
CA LYS A 74 2.60 -27.05 -24.42
C LYS A 74 1.82 -26.42 -23.27
N ILE A 75 2.50 -26.01 -22.20
CA ILE A 75 1.99 -24.90 -21.41
C ILE A 75 2.09 -23.68 -22.32
N LYS A 76 0.98 -23.35 -22.99
CA LYS A 76 0.74 -22.01 -23.52
C LYS A 76 1.23 -21.05 -22.44
N ARG A 77 2.34 -20.34 -22.69
CA ARG A 77 2.75 -19.21 -21.87
C ARG A 77 1.55 -18.26 -21.86
N SER A 78 0.76 -18.29 -20.79
CA SER A 78 -0.30 -17.31 -20.61
C SER A 78 0.41 -15.96 -20.55
N ASP A 79 -0.12 -15.04 -21.34
CA ASP A 79 0.09 -13.60 -21.20
C ASP A 79 0.37 -13.25 -19.73
N SER A 80 1.51 -12.62 -19.43
CA SER A 80 2.05 -12.57 -18.07
C SER A 80 1.00 -12.05 -17.07
N ASP A 81 0.45 -12.94 -16.24
CA ASP A 81 -0.68 -12.72 -15.32
C ASP A 81 -0.39 -11.72 -14.18
N LEU A 82 0.78 -11.08 -14.17
CA LEU A 82 1.17 -10.08 -13.17
C LEU A 82 0.67 -8.71 -13.59
N LYS A 83 -0.27 -8.16 -12.82
CA LYS A 83 -0.72 -6.76 -12.96
C LYS A 83 -0.01 -5.91 -11.91
N TYR A 84 0.43 -4.72 -12.32
CA TYR A 84 1.12 -3.77 -11.45
C TYR A 84 0.29 -2.50 -11.33
N LEU A 85 0.31 -1.90 -10.14
CA LEU A 85 -0.16 -0.54 -9.91
C LEU A 85 1.03 0.30 -9.45
N GLU A 86 1.49 1.20 -10.30
CA GLU A 86 2.62 2.08 -10.02
C GLU A 86 2.18 3.25 -9.15
N MET A 87 2.62 3.25 -7.89
CA MET A 87 2.14 4.18 -6.87
C MET A 87 3.26 5.11 -6.40
N THR A 88 2.97 6.41 -6.36
CA THR A 88 3.76 7.40 -5.63
C THR A 88 3.14 7.65 -4.26
N LEU A 89 3.94 7.48 -3.20
CA LEU A 89 3.54 7.81 -1.84
C LEU A 89 3.96 9.24 -1.52
N VAL A 90 3.06 10.02 -0.95
CA VAL A 90 3.32 11.39 -0.51
C VAL A 90 3.06 11.50 0.98
N ALA A 91 4.02 11.98 1.76
CA ALA A 91 3.80 12.37 3.14
C ALA A 91 3.84 13.88 3.27
N ASP A 92 2.83 14.45 3.92
CA ASP A 92 2.81 15.88 4.24
C ASP A 92 3.67 16.21 5.46
N LYS A 93 3.84 17.51 5.71
CA LYS A 93 4.58 18.03 6.87
C LYS A 93 4.11 17.48 8.22
N TYR A 94 2.85 17.10 8.37
CA TYR A 94 2.31 16.57 9.63
C TYR A 94 2.73 15.12 9.85
N THR A 95 2.64 14.29 8.81
CA THR A 95 3.14 12.91 8.81
C THR A 95 4.67 12.89 8.98
N ILE A 96 5.38 13.81 8.32
CA ILE A 96 6.83 13.97 8.47
C ILE A 96 7.20 14.37 9.90
N ALA A 97 6.51 15.35 10.48
CA ALA A 97 6.78 15.80 11.85
C ALA A 97 6.57 14.67 12.88
N PHE A 98 5.58 13.81 12.66
CA PHE A 98 5.28 12.71 13.58
C PHE A 98 6.26 11.54 13.50
N HIS A 99 6.57 11.05 12.30
CA HIS A 99 7.47 9.89 12.12
C HIS A 99 8.95 10.27 12.00
N GLY A 100 9.24 11.56 11.79
CA GLY A 100 10.59 12.11 11.70
C GLY A 100 11.44 11.44 10.61
N LYS A 101 12.66 11.02 10.98
CA LYS A 101 13.60 10.38 10.04
C LYS A 101 13.11 9.04 9.47
N ASP A 102 12.13 8.41 10.11
CA ASP A 102 11.63 7.10 9.73
C ASP A 102 10.35 7.16 8.89
N THR A 103 9.88 8.35 8.49
CA THR A 103 8.68 8.53 7.65
C THR A 103 8.71 7.66 6.39
N ALA A 104 9.79 7.68 5.62
CA ALA A 104 9.87 6.87 4.40
C ALA A 104 9.82 5.36 4.68
N LYS A 105 10.40 4.89 5.79
CA LYS A 105 10.33 3.48 6.19
C LYS A 105 8.92 3.11 6.64
N TYR A 106 8.25 3.98 7.38
CA TYR A 106 6.85 3.81 7.78
C TYR A 106 5.94 3.66 6.55
N LEU A 107 6.09 4.55 5.56
CA LEU A 107 5.35 4.50 4.30
C LEU A 107 5.57 3.17 3.57
N LEU A 108 6.82 2.74 3.41
CA LEU A 108 7.14 1.44 2.78
C LEU A 108 6.55 0.27 3.55
N MET A 109 6.59 0.30 4.88
CA MET A 109 6.03 -0.75 5.73
C MET A 109 4.53 -0.87 5.54
N ILE A 110 3.76 0.23 5.62
CA ILE A 110 2.31 0.17 5.45
C ILE A 110 1.94 -0.27 4.03
N THR A 111 2.65 0.20 3.00
CA THR A 111 2.35 -0.21 1.62
C THR A 111 2.74 -1.67 1.35
N ASN A 112 3.79 -2.19 1.98
CA ASN A 112 4.09 -3.62 1.92
C ASN A 112 2.95 -4.48 2.51
N LEU A 113 2.30 -4.00 3.57
CA LEU A 113 1.12 -4.67 4.13
C LEU A 113 -0.11 -4.53 3.22
N VAL A 114 -0.31 -3.37 2.58
CA VAL A 114 -1.34 -3.20 1.54
C VAL A 114 -1.11 -4.17 0.38
N ASN A 115 0.13 -4.30 -0.09
CA ASN A 115 0.48 -5.24 -1.15
C ASN A 115 0.10 -6.68 -0.76
N ARG A 116 0.28 -7.07 0.51
CA ARG A 116 -0.18 -8.39 1.00
C ARG A 116 -1.70 -8.53 0.94
N ALA A 117 -2.47 -7.50 1.27
CA ALA A 117 -3.92 -7.53 1.12
C ALA A 117 -4.34 -7.75 -0.36
N TYR A 118 -3.65 -7.10 -1.30
CA TYR A 118 -3.87 -7.30 -2.75
C TYR A 118 -3.35 -8.65 -3.29
N HIS A 119 -2.61 -9.41 -2.49
CA HIS A 119 -2.19 -10.77 -2.80
C HIS A 119 -2.96 -11.85 -2.05
N ASP A 120 -3.83 -11.48 -1.09
CA ASP A 120 -4.65 -12.43 -0.35
C ASP A 120 -5.53 -13.27 -1.28
N GLU A 121 -5.81 -14.52 -0.93
CA GLU A 121 -6.61 -15.42 -1.78
C GLU A 121 -8.05 -14.94 -2.00
N SER A 122 -8.58 -14.15 -1.06
CA SER A 122 -9.91 -13.56 -1.20
C SER A 122 -10.04 -12.61 -2.40
N ILE A 123 -8.96 -12.03 -2.92
CA ILE A 123 -9.01 -11.15 -4.10
C ILE A 123 -9.30 -11.89 -5.41
N GLY A 124 -9.12 -13.21 -5.44
CA GLY A 124 -9.24 -14.06 -6.63
C GLY A 124 -7.91 -14.49 -7.24
N ALA A 125 -7.99 -15.09 -8.44
CA ALA A 125 -6.86 -15.73 -9.11
C ALA A 125 -5.83 -14.72 -9.64
N LYS A 126 -6.30 -13.60 -10.22
CA LYS A 126 -5.42 -12.53 -10.68
C LYS A 126 -5.03 -11.64 -9.51
N LYS A 127 -3.74 -11.42 -9.31
CA LYS A 127 -3.22 -10.56 -8.24
C LYS A 127 -2.81 -9.20 -8.79
N LEU A 128 -2.91 -8.18 -7.95
CA LEU A 128 -2.40 -6.84 -8.23
C LEU A 128 -1.19 -6.58 -7.36
N THR A 129 -0.06 -6.24 -7.98
CA THR A 129 1.17 -5.87 -7.28
C THR A 129 1.28 -4.36 -7.18
N ILE A 130 1.32 -3.85 -5.95
CA ILE A 130 1.56 -2.43 -5.70
C ILE A 130 3.07 -2.17 -5.82
N SER A 131 3.47 -1.40 -6.84
CA SER A 131 4.85 -1.05 -7.12
C SER A 131 5.12 0.40 -6.73
N ILE A 132 5.98 0.63 -5.75
CA ILE A 132 6.33 2.01 -5.36
C ILE A 132 7.36 2.58 -6.33
N VAL A 133 6.96 3.56 -7.13
CA VAL A 133 7.86 4.25 -8.06
C VAL A 133 8.56 5.44 -7.38
N GLN A 134 7.87 6.14 -6.47
CA GLN A 134 8.43 7.29 -5.76
C GLN A 134 7.87 7.44 -4.34
N ILE A 135 8.69 8.02 -3.46
CA ILE A 135 8.28 8.54 -2.16
C ILE A 135 8.63 10.02 -2.10
N LYS A 136 7.64 10.86 -1.78
CA LYS A 136 7.77 12.32 -1.75
C LYS A 136 7.46 12.81 -0.34
N LEU A 137 8.44 13.42 0.29
CA LEU A 137 8.29 14.07 1.59
C LEU A 137 8.09 15.56 1.35
N VAL A 138 6.86 16.05 1.52
CA VAL A 138 6.44 17.38 1.12
C VAL A 138 6.23 18.25 2.36
N ILE A 139 7.22 19.10 2.65
CA ILE A 139 7.19 20.04 3.78
C ILE A 139 6.37 21.29 3.42
N GLU A 140 6.47 21.74 2.17
CA GLU A 140 5.81 22.93 1.63
C GLU A 140 5.12 22.60 0.28
N GLY A 141 4.10 23.38 -0.09
CA GLY A 141 3.37 23.22 -1.35
C GLY A 141 2.03 22.48 -1.25
N LEU A 142 1.67 21.99 -0.06
CA LEU A 142 0.32 21.49 0.24
C LEU A 142 -0.42 22.50 1.12
N SER A 143 -1.39 23.19 0.54
CA SER A 143 -2.11 24.32 1.17
C SER A 143 -3.35 23.87 1.92
N TYR A 144 -3.17 23.24 3.08
CA TYR A 144 -4.26 22.90 4.01
C TYR A 144 -3.77 22.80 5.46
N ASP A 145 -4.71 22.89 6.39
CA ASP A 145 -4.52 22.64 7.83
C ASP A 145 -4.74 21.16 8.19
N PRO A 146 -4.17 20.64 9.30
CA PRO A 146 -4.20 19.20 9.59
C PRO A 146 -5.64 18.65 9.74
N THR A 147 -6.56 19.50 10.21
CA THR A 147 -7.99 19.19 10.42
C THR A 147 -8.87 19.46 9.19
N SER A 148 -8.29 19.90 8.07
CA SER A 148 -9.04 20.12 6.83
C SER A 148 -9.71 18.83 6.36
N SER A 149 -10.87 18.94 5.72
CA SER A 149 -11.58 17.77 5.21
C SER A 149 -10.78 17.04 4.12
N ASN A 150 -11.00 15.72 4.01
CA ASN A 150 -10.30 14.92 3.00
C ASN A 150 -10.49 15.42 1.55
N PRO A 151 -11.68 15.94 1.13
CA PRO A 151 -11.81 16.58 -0.18
C PRO A 151 -10.91 17.80 -0.39
N ILE A 152 -10.69 18.63 0.63
CA ILE A 152 -9.76 19.78 0.54
C ILE A 152 -8.32 19.27 0.39
N LYS A 153 -7.93 18.26 1.17
CA LYS A 153 -6.61 17.62 1.05
C LYS A 153 -6.41 16.97 -0.33
N LEU A 154 -7.45 16.33 -0.88
CA LEU A 154 -7.41 15.71 -2.21
C LEU A 154 -7.22 16.77 -3.31
N LYS A 155 -7.89 17.91 -3.19
CA LYS A 155 -7.68 19.04 -4.11
C LYS A 155 -6.23 19.54 -4.07
N ALA A 156 -5.69 19.74 -2.87
CA ALA A 156 -4.33 20.24 -2.69
C ALA A 156 -3.26 19.29 -3.25
N ILE A 157 -3.42 17.97 -3.08
CA ILE A 157 -2.45 17.01 -3.66
C ILE A 157 -2.52 16.95 -5.19
N LYS A 158 -3.70 17.16 -5.78
CA LYS A 158 -3.84 17.29 -7.25
C LYS A 158 -3.14 18.53 -7.78
N GLU A 159 -3.37 19.68 -7.15
CA GLU A 159 -2.69 20.94 -7.49
C GLU A 159 -1.17 20.81 -7.37
N TRP A 160 -0.69 20.15 -6.30
CA TRP A 160 0.72 19.85 -6.14
C TRP A 160 1.27 18.92 -7.24
N ALA A 161 0.54 17.86 -7.60
CA ALA A 161 0.98 16.93 -8.64
C ALA A 161 1.03 17.57 -10.03
N ASP A 162 0.12 18.52 -10.31
CA ASP A 162 0.18 19.33 -11.52
C ASP A 162 1.40 20.24 -11.55
N ALA A 163 1.76 20.86 -10.42
CA ALA A 163 2.97 21.66 -10.30
C ALA A 163 4.26 20.83 -10.42
N VAL A 164 4.26 19.57 -9.95
CA VAL A 164 5.38 18.62 -10.16
C VAL A 164 5.54 18.26 -11.64
N ASN A 165 4.46 18.37 -12.43
CA ASN A 165 4.45 18.12 -13.87
C ASN A 165 5.02 16.73 -14.23
N PHE A 166 4.42 15.68 -13.67
CA PHE A 166 4.74 14.30 -14.04
C PHE A 166 4.66 14.12 -15.57
N SER A 167 5.57 13.32 -16.11
CA SER A 167 5.54 12.92 -17.53
C SER A 167 4.14 12.41 -17.89
N PRO A 168 3.54 12.85 -19.00
CA PRO A 168 2.26 12.31 -19.46
C PRO A 168 2.39 10.89 -20.03
N SER A 169 3.61 10.44 -20.33
CA SER A 169 3.85 9.09 -20.82
C SER A 169 4.07 8.11 -19.67
N ASP A 170 3.24 7.07 -19.66
CA ASP A 170 3.32 5.89 -18.80
C ASP A 170 4.62 5.08 -18.98
N SER A 171 5.28 5.21 -20.15
CA SER A 171 6.60 4.59 -20.37
C SER A 171 7.72 5.21 -19.52
N HIS A 172 7.47 6.37 -18.92
CA HIS A 172 8.47 7.06 -18.12
C HIS A 172 8.59 6.40 -16.73
N PRO A 173 9.78 6.02 -16.26
CA PRO A 173 9.97 5.20 -15.04
C PRO A 173 9.55 5.86 -13.72
N ASN A 174 9.11 7.12 -13.78
CA ASN A 174 8.64 7.91 -12.64
C ASN A 174 7.16 8.32 -12.80
N HIS A 175 6.49 7.88 -13.86
CA HIS A 175 5.06 8.09 -14.02
C HIS A 175 4.32 7.17 -13.03
N PRO A 176 3.39 7.69 -12.22
CA PRO A 176 2.55 6.85 -11.38
C PRO A 176 1.13 6.68 -11.95
N ASP A 177 0.58 5.48 -11.85
CA ASP A 177 -0.86 5.24 -11.99
C ASP A 177 -1.67 5.88 -10.86
N ALA A 178 -1.07 5.95 -9.66
CA ALA A 178 -1.73 6.43 -8.45
C ALA A 178 -0.81 7.27 -7.56
N ILE A 179 -1.37 8.33 -6.98
CA ILE A 179 -0.72 9.16 -5.95
C ILE A 179 -1.52 9.03 -4.65
N ALA A 180 -0.88 8.49 -3.61
CA ALA A 180 -1.48 8.31 -2.30
C ALA A 180 -0.84 9.26 -1.29
N LEU A 181 -1.63 10.24 -0.81
CA LEU A 181 -1.26 11.14 0.26
C LEU A 181 -1.51 10.47 1.61
N ILE A 182 -0.48 10.38 2.45
CA ILE A 182 -0.54 9.98 3.85
C ILE A 182 -0.44 11.24 4.73
N SER A 183 -1.53 11.57 5.42
CA SER A 183 -1.69 12.82 6.18
C SER A 183 -2.08 12.56 7.63
N ARG A 184 -1.73 13.44 8.56
CA ARG A 184 -2.20 13.39 9.97
C ARG A 184 -3.19 14.50 10.27
N GLY A 185 -4.01 14.29 11.31
CA GLY A 185 -4.98 15.28 11.81
C GLY A 185 -6.42 15.11 11.33
N GLY A 186 -6.71 14.09 10.53
CA GLY A 186 -8.06 13.68 10.13
C GLY A 186 -8.34 12.21 10.42
N SER A 187 -9.44 11.68 9.88
CA SER A 187 -9.84 10.27 9.99
C SER A 187 -10.30 9.71 8.63
N GLY A 188 -10.20 8.39 8.48
CA GLY A 188 -10.57 7.70 7.24
C GLY A 188 -9.76 8.12 6.02
N GLY A 189 -10.33 7.95 4.84
CA GLY A 189 -9.72 8.35 3.57
C GLY A 189 -10.71 9.04 2.63
N TYR A 190 -10.22 9.38 1.45
CA TYR A 190 -11.02 9.85 0.32
C TYR A 190 -10.24 9.67 -0.97
N ALA A 191 -10.84 9.06 -1.97
CA ALA A 191 -10.19 8.77 -3.24
C ALA A 191 -11.05 9.16 -4.44
N ASP A 192 -10.37 9.31 -5.58
CA ASP A 192 -11.03 9.24 -6.86
C ASP A 192 -11.64 7.86 -7.08
N TYR A 193 -12.70 7.81 -7.88
CA TYR A 193 -13.43 6.58 -8.16
C TYR A 193 -13.26 6.15 -9.62
N ASN A 194 -12.72 4.94 -9.83
CA ASN A 194 -12.61 4.32 -11.16
C ASN A 194 -11.83 5.20 -12.16
N THR A 195 -10.73 5.83 -11.74
CA THR A 195 -9.94 6.76 -12.57
C THR A 195 -8.54 6.27 -12.93
N ILE A 196 -8.08 5.15 -12.38
CA ILE A 196 -6.79 4.54 -12.77
C ILE A 196 -6.76 4.32 -14.28
N CYS A 197 -5.66 4.76 -14.92
CA CYS A 197 -5.42 4.71 -16.36
C CYS A 197 -6.44 5.48 -17.22
N LYS A 198 -7.15 6.48 -16.65
CA LYS A 198 -8.12 7.32 -17.38
C LYS A 198 -7.77 8.80 -17.33
N GLY A 199 -8.09 9.51 -18.41
CA GLY A 199 -7.79 10.94 -18.57
C GLY A 199 -6.37 11.19 -19.08
N ASP A 200 -6.03 12.47 -19.29
CA ASP A 200 -4.83 12.88 -20.04
C ASP A 200 -3.51 12.33 -19.46
N LYS A 201 -3.40 12.20 -18.13
CA LYS A 201 -2.22 11.65 -17.45
C LYS A 201 -2.49 10.28 -16.82
N GLY A 202 -3.70 9.74 -16.84
CA GLY A 202 -4.00 8.43 -16.24
C GLY A 202 -3.83 8.30 -14.71
N ILE A 203 -3.51 9.38 -13.99
CA ILE A 203 -3.18 9.37 -12.56
C ILE A 203 -4.44 9.45 -11.70
N SER A 204 -4.59 8.51 -10.77
CA SER A 204 -5.63 8.52 -9.74
C SER A 204 -5.10 9.02 -8.39
N PHE A 205 -5.96 9.60 -7.55
CA PHE A 205 -5.54 10.25 -6.30
C PHE A 205 -6.30 9.71 -5.09
N SER A 206 -5.60 9.60 -3.97
CA SER A 206 -6.21 9.30 -2.66
C SER A 206 -5.58 10.08 -1.52
N VAL A 207 -6.38 10.34 -0.49
CA VAL A 207 -5.97 10.84 0.82
C VAL A 207 -6.24 9.75 1.84
N ASN A 208 -5.26 9.45 2.67
CA ASN A 208 -5.30 8.38 3.64
C ASN A 208 -4.80 8.94 4.97
N ASN A 209 -5.70 9.10 5.95
CA ASN A 209 -5.28 9.64 7.24
C ASN A 209 -4.53 8.57 8.04
N ASP A 210 -3.35 8.95 8.54
CA ASP A 210 -2.49 8.09 9.32
C ASP A 210 -3.05 7.89 10.74
N MET A 211 -3.45 6.64 11.01
CA MET A 211 -3.93 6.14 12.30
C MET A 211 -3.08 4.95 12.78
N GLY A 212 -1.78 4.93 12.45
CA GLY A 212 -0.88 3.82 12.78
C GLY A 212 -1.11 2.61 11.88
N PHE A 213 -1.47 1.47 12.46
CA PHE A 213 -1.73 0.24 11.68
C PHE A 213 -3.03 0.32 10.89
N GLY A 214 -4.02 1.08 11.37
CA GLY A 214 -5.30 1.28 10.67
C GLY A 214 -5.13 1.95 9.30
N THR A 215 -4.03 2.69 9.08
CA THR A 215 -3.67 3.30 7.80
C THR A 215 -3.56 2.27 6.67
N VAL A 216 -3.16 1.03 6.99
CA VAL A 216 -3.07 -0.05 5.99
C VAL A 216 -4.44 -0.36 5.38
N ILE A 217 -5.48 -0.43 6.21
CA ILE A 217 -6.84 -0.72 5.74
C ILE A 217 -7.39 0.46 4.95
N ILE A 218 -7.19 1.69 5.44
CA ILE A 218 -7.59 2.91 4.73
C ILE A 218 -6.93 2.94 3.35
N LEU A 219 -5.61 2.76 3.27
CA LEU A 219 -4.90 2.80 2.00
C LEU A 219 -5.35 1.68 1.04
N ALA A 220 -5.59 0.47 1.54
CA ALA A 220 -6.12 -0.62 0.73
C ALA A 220 -7.52 -0.29 0.17
N HIS A 221 -8.40 0.26 1.03
CA HIS A 221 -9.78 0.65 0.71
C HIS A 221 -9.83 1.77 -0.33
N GLU A 222 -9.10 2.86 -0.10
CA GLU A 222 -9.03 3.99 -1.02
C GLU A 222 -8.40 3.57 -2.36
N THR A 223 -7.42 2.67 -2.34
CA THR A 223 -6.86 2.09 -3.59
C THR A 223 -7.90 1.30 -4.38
N ALA A 224 -8.82 0.62 -3.71
CA ALA A 224 -9.88 -0.12 -4.38
C ALA A 224 -10.97 0.80 -4.96
N HIS A 225 -11.25 1.95 -4.33
CA HIS A 225 -12.08 3.00 -4.96
C HIS A 225 -11.46 3.51 -6.25
N MET A 226 -10.15 3.74 -6.29
CA MET A 226 -9.44 4.14 -7.52
C MET A 226 -9.60 3.10 -8.65
N LEU A 227 -9.68 1.81 -8.31
CA LEU A 227 -9.97 0.68 -9.20
C LEU A 227 -11.48 0.52 -9.53
N GLY A 228 -12.34 1.34 -8.94
CA GLY A 228 -13.78 1.34 -9.18
C GLY A 228 -14.57 0.29 -8.39
N VAL A 229 -14.06 -0.11 -7.22
CA VAL A 229 -14.77 -0.98 -6.28
C VAL A 229 -15.63 -0.11 -5.35
N SER A 230 -16.93 -0.40 -5.28
CA SER A 230 -17.85 0.29 -4.35
C SER A 230 -17.82 -0.32 -2.96
N HIS A 231 -18.40 0.39 -1.98
CA HIS A 231 -18.58 -0.16 -0.63
C HIS A 231 -19.39 -1.46 -0.62
N ASP A 232 -19.02 -2.34 0.30
CA ASP A 232 -19.88 -3.43 0.74
C ASP A 232 -21.10 -2.83 1.47
N SER A 233 -22.28 -3.46 1.36
CA SER A 233 -23.51 -2.88 1.91
C SER A 233 -24.37 -3.91 2.61
N SER A 234 -24.91 -4.88 1.88
CA SER A 234 -25.78 -5.92 2.42
C SER A 234 -25.76 -7.20 1.57
N GLY A 235 -26.47 -8.23 2.01
CA GLY A 235 -26.59 -9.50 1.29
C GLY A 235 -25.27 -10.27 1.28
N SER A 236 -24.80 -10.62 0.08
CA SER A 236 -23.56 -11.38 -0.12
C SER A 236 -22.28 -10.63 0.25
N CYS A 237 -22.38 -9.31 0.49
CA CYS A 237 -21.24 -8.41 0.71
C CYS A 237 -21.52 -7.51 1.91
N PRO A 238 -21.33 -8.03 3.14
CA PRO A 238 -21.68 -7.33 4.37
C PRO A 238 -20.74 -6.18 4.68
N ASN A 239 -21.31 -5.03 5.02
CA ASN A 239 -20.62 -3.74 5.21
C ASN A 239 -19.57 -3.65 6.32
N ASN A 240 -19.43 -4.64 7.22
CA ASN A 240 -18.61 -4.45 8.44
C ASN A 240 -17.43 -5.42 8.57
N GLN A 241 -17.13 -6.20 7.52
CA GLN A 241 -16.20 -7.34 7.65
C GLN A 241 -14.95 -7.22 6.79
N TYR A 242 -15.09 -6.75 5.55
CA TYR A 242 -14.05 -6.80 4.53
C TYR A 242 -13.46 -5.42 4.25
N VAL A 243 -12.38 -5.36 3.48
CA VAL A 243 -11.66 -4.12 3.15
C VAL A 243 -12.60 -2.99 2.69
N MET A 244 -13.67 -3.31 1.94
CA MET A 244 -14.61 -2.32 1.38
C MET A 244 -15.80 -1.97 2.30
N ALA A 245 -15.71 -2.30 3.57
CA ALA A 245 -16.61 -1.81 4.61
C ALA A 245 -16.63 -0.26 4.66
N THR A 246 -17.80 0.36 4.87
CA THR A 246 -17.93 1.83 4.97
C THR A 246 -17.23 2.42 6.20
N ALA A 247 -16.97 1.59 7.20
CA ALA A 247 -16.20 1.93 8.38
C ALA A 247 -15.01 0.96 8.48
N VAL A 248 -13.90 1.43 9.06
CA VAL A 248 -12.69 0.60 9.19
C VAL A 248 -13.03 -0.70 9.93
N PRO A 249 -12.96 -1.87 9.26
CA PRO A 249 -13.36 -3.15 9.84
C PRO A 249 -12.33 -3.63 10.87
N GLY A 250 -12.80 -4.43 11.82
CA GLY A 250 -11.95 -5.17 12.76
C GLY A 250 -11.99 -6.68 12.52
N GLY A 251 -11.11 -7.41 13.21
CA GLY A 251 -11.11 -8.87 13.19
C GLY A 251 -10.36 -9.50 12.00
N SER A 252 -10.49 -10.82 11.86
CA SER A 252 -9.70 -11.63 10.92
C SER A 252 -10.02 -11.43 9.44
N LEU A 253 -11.14 -10.76 9.13
CA LEU A 253 -11.58 -10.47 7.76
C LEU A 253 -11.22 -9.06 7.28
N ALA A 254 -10.69 -8.20 8.16
CA ALA A 254 -10.43 -6.79 7.88
C ALA A 254 -9.45 -6.54 6.71
N PHE A 255 -8.61 -7.53 6.38
CA PHE A 255 -7.67 -7.50 5.25
C PHE A 255 -8.07 -8.40 4.08
N LYS A 256 -9.30 -8.93 4.09
CA LYS A 256 -9.85 -9.78 3.04
C LYS A 256 -10.87 -9.02 2.19
N TRP A 257 -11.08 -9.51 0.98
CA TRP A 257 -12.01 -8.97 0.01
C TRP A 257 -13.34 -9.72 0.04
N SER A 258 -14.44 -8.99 -0.03
CA SER A 258 -15.76 -9.58 -0.22
C SER A 258 -15.89 -10.24 -1.59
N SER A 259 -16.92 -11.07 -1.78
CA SER A 259 -17.20 -11.67 -3.09
C SER A 259 -17.48 -10.60 -4.17
N CYS A 260 -18.15 -9.50 -3.82
CA CYS A 260 -18.41 -8.37 -4.72
C CYS A 260 -17.12 -7.63 -5.09
N SER A 261 -16.28 -7.34 -4.09
CA SER A 261 -14.99 -6.69 -4.31
C SER A 261 -14.10 -7.54 -5.22
N ARG A 262 -14.02 -8.84 -4.94
CA ARG A 262 -13.32 -9.82 -5.79
C ARG A 262 -13.84 -9.80 -7.22
N GLU A 263 -15.15 -9.90 -7.43
CA GLU A 263 -15.72 -9.92 -8.79
C GLU A 263 -15.35 -8.66 -9.57
N LYS A 264 -15.44 -7.49 -8.93
CA LYS A 264 -15.11 -6.22 -9.55
C LYS A 264 -13.62 -6.12 -9.92
N ILE A 265 -12.73 -6.47 -8.98
CA ILE A 265 -11.28 -6.46 -9.20
C ILE A 265 -10.89 -7.48 -10.27
N GLN A 266 -11.38 -8.72 -10.18
CA GLN A 266 -11.06 -9.75 -11.18
C GLN A 266 -11.55 -9.39 -12.58
N THR A 267 -12.67 -8.68 -12.69
CA THR A 267 -13.17 -8.17 -13.97
C THR A 267 -12.27 -7.08 -14.54
N LEU A 268 -11.76 -6.18 -13.69
CA LEU A 268 -10.82 -5.13 -14.10
C LEU A 268 -9.47 -5.71 -14.56
N LEU A 269 -8.98 -6.75 -13.88
CA LEU A 269 -7.67 -7.35 -14.17
C LEU A 269 -7.67 -8.35 -15.34
N ARG A 270 -8.83 -8.62 -15.95
CA ARG A 270 -8.95 -9.49 -17.13
C ARG A 270 -8.24 -8.89 -18.34
#